data_AF-A0A897NQN1-F1
#
_entry.id   AF-A0A897NQN1-F1
#
_cell.length_a   1.000
_cell.length_b   1.000
_cell.length_c   1.000
_cell.angle_alpha   90.00
_cell.angle_beta   90.00
_cell.angle_gamma   90.00
#
_symmetry.space_group_name_H-M   'P 1'
#
loop_
_entity.id
_entity.type
_entity.pdbx_description
1 polymer ?
#
loop_
_entity_poly.entity_id
_entity_poly.type
_entity_poly.pdbx_seq_one_letter_code
_entity_poly.pdbx_strand_id
1 'polypeptide(L)' 'MCDEYNYEIMSLHISPDHVHLFLSAHPKYSPSEIARKIKSITAREMWQQHEHLLENYF' A
#
# COMPACT_ATOMS: atom_id res chain seq x y z
N MET A 1 2.38 -4.33 7.86
CA MET A 1 3.19 -4.37 6.62
C MET A 1 4.33 -3.36 6.58
N CYS A 2 4.11 -2.04 6.52
CA CYS A 2 5.23 -1.08 6.38
C CYS A 2 6.29 -1.22 7.49
N ASP A 3 5.87 -1.37 8.74
CA ASP A 3 6.76 -1.61 9.89
C ASP A 3 7.56 -2.91 9.74
N GLU A 4 6.94 -3.99 9.22
CA GLU A 4 7.60 -5.28 9.00
C GLU A 4 8.77 -5.19 8.00
N TYR A 5 8.71 -4.23 7.08
CA TYR A 5 9.77 -3.99 6.09
C TYR A 5 10.67 -2.80 6.45
N ASN A 6 10.51 -2.20 7.63
CA ASN A 6 11.18 -0.96 8.04
C ASN A 6 10.98 0.18 7.03
N TYR A 7 9.75 0.32 6.52
CA TYR A 7 9.33 1.50 5.76
C TYR A 7 8.68 2.49 6.71
N GLU A 8 9.35 3.61 6.97
CA GLU A 8 8.82 4.66 7.82
C GLU A 8 7.89 5.56 7.02
N ILE A 9 6.60 5.59 7.40
CA ILE A 9 5.61 6.45 6.75
C ILE A 9 5.79 7.87 7.30
N MET A 10 6.21 8.79 6.44
CA MET A 10 6.40 10.20 6.79
C MET A 10 5.10 10.99 6.61
N SER A 11 4.32 10.68 5.58
CA SER A 11 2.96 11.19 5.41
C SER A 11 2.11 10.28 4.54
N LEU A 12 0.80 10.28 4.80
CA LEU A 12 -0.21 9.52 4.06
C LEU A 12 -1.42 10.41 3.82
N HIS A 13 -1.84 10.50 2.56
CA HIS A 13 -3.07 11.16 2.16
C HIS A 13 -3.87 10.22 1.26
N ILE A 14 -5.14 10.00 1.61
CA ILE A 14 -6.05 9.10 0.91
C ILE A 14 -7.14 9.93 0.24
N SER A 15 -7.25 9.77 -1.06
CA SER A 15 -8.32 10.33 -1.89
C SER A 15 -9.29 9.20 -2.29
N PRO A 16 -10.52 9.50 -2.75
CA PRO A 16 -11.47 8.48 -3.18
C PRO A 16 -10.98 7.59 -4.33
N ASP A 17 -10.09 8.10 -5.18
CA ASP A 17 -9.61 7.45 -6.41
C ASP A 17 -8.10 7.14 -6.40
N HIS A 18 -7.33 7.69 -5.46
CA HIS A 18 -5.89 7.47 -5.37
C HIS A 18 -5.34 7.69 -3.95
N VAL A 19 -4.10 7.25 -3.72
CA VAL A 19 -3.39 7.43 -2.45
C VAL A 19 -2.03 8.08 -2.70
N HIS A 20 -1.69 9.09 -1.92
CA HIS A 20 -0.34 9.63 -1.81
C HIS A 20 0.33 9.09 -0.55
N LEU A 21 1.46 8.43 -0.72
CA LEU A 21 2.25 7.87 0.37
C LEU A 21 3.68 8.37 0.25
N PHE A 22 4.13 9.14 1.25
CA PHE A 22 5.51 9.58 1.39
C PHE A 22 6.17 8.78 2.49
N LEU A 23 7.28 8.12 2.16
CA LEU A 23 7.96 7.20 3.07
C LEU A 23 9.48 7.28 2.95
N SER A 24 10.14 6.91 4.04
CA SER A 24 11.56 6.62 4.09
C SER A 24 11.77 5.10 4.10
N ALA A 25 12.77 4.62 3.37
CA ALA A 25 13.11 3.20 3.27
C ALA A 25 14.61 3.01 3.06
N HIS A 26 15.12 1.84 3.45
CA HIS A 26 16.53 1.51 3.22
C HIS A 26 16.85 1.54 1.71
N PRO A 27 17.96 2.16 1.28
CA PRO A 27 18.31 2.32 -0.15
C PRO A 27 18.58 1.00 -0.90
N LYS A 28 18.51 -0.15 -0.22
CA LYS A 28 18.67 -1.47 -0.85
C LYS A 28 17.41 -1.88 -1.61
N TYR A 29 16.26 -1.30 -1.26
CA TYR A 29 15.00 -1.56 -1.90
C TYR A 29 14.78 -0.54 -3.01
N SER A 30 14.51 -1.02 -4.22
CA SER A 30 14.14 -0.14 -5.32
C SER A 30 12.75 0.47 -5.09
N PRO A 31 12.48 1.72 -5.53
CA PRO A 31 11.15 2.33 -5.41
C PRO A 31 10.04 1.49 -6.04
N SER A 32 10.32 0.81 -7.16
CA SER A 32 9.36 -0.08 -7.83
C SER A 32 9.05 -1.33 -7.02
N GLU A 33 10.04 -1.92 -6.32
CA GLU A 33 9.80 -3.03 -5.40
C GLU A 33 8.91 -2.59 -4.23
N ILE A 34 9.20 -1.44 -3.63
CA ILE A 34 8.41 -0.89 -2.52
C ILE A 34 6.97 -0.68 -2.96
N ALA A 35 6.75 0.01 -4.09
CA ALA A 35 5.43 0.28 -4.63
C ALA A 35 4.66 -1.00 -4.95
N ARG A 36 5.31 -2.00 -5.58
CA ARG A 36 4.71 -3.30 -5.86
C ARG A 36 4.26 -3.99 -4.58
N LYS A 37 5.12 -4.01 -3.57
CA LYS A 37 4.85 -4.70 -2.30
C LYS A 37 3.69 -4.09 -1.55
N ILE A 38 3.69 -2.77 -1.42
CA ILE A 38 2.58 -2.01 -0.83
C ILE A 38 1.29 -2.35 -1.55
N LYS A 39 1.22 -2.11 -2.87
CA LYS A 39 -0.01 -2.33 -3.65
C LYS A 39 -0.52 -3.76 -3.58
N SER A 40 0.37 -4.76 -3.71
CA SER A 40 -0.02 -6.16 -3.72
C SER A 40 -0.56 -6.63 -2.36
N ILE A 41 0.10 -6.25 -1.26
CA ILE A 41 -0.32 -6.66 0.08
C ILE A 41 -1.62 -5.94 0.45
N THR A 42 -1.70 -4.63 0.24
CA THR A 42 -2.90 -3.86 0.58
C THR A 42 -4.09 -4.30 -0.28
N ALA A 43 -3.90 -4.60 -1.57
CA ALA A 43 -4.98 -5.12 -2.40
C ALA A 43 -5.51 -6.45 -1.85
N ARG A 44 -4.63 -7.39 -1.51
CA ARG A 44 -5.03 -8.68 -0.92
C ARG A 44 -5.80 -8.49 0.38
N GLU A 45 -5.30 -7.66 1.29
CA GLU A 45 -5.96 -7.40 2.58
C GLU A 45 -7.32 -6.72 2.38
N MET A 46 -7.42 -5.77 1.45
CA MET A 46 -8.67 -5.12 1.09
C MET A 46 -9.71 -6.12 0.57
N TRP A 47 -9.32 -7.03 -0.32
CA TRP A 47 -10.21 -8.10 -0.79
C TRP A 47 -10.66 -9.03 0.34
N GLN A 48 -9.75 -9.41 1.25
CA GLN A 48 -10.10 -10.27 2.38
C GLN A 48 -11.07 -9.61 3.37
N GLN A 49 -11.00 -8.29 3.54
CA GLN A 49 -11.81 -7.56 4.52
C GLN A 49 -13.11 -6.98 3.94
N HIS A 50 -13.12 -6.70 2.63
CA HIS A 50 -14.16 -5.92 1.97
C HIS A 50 -14.65 -6.54 0.67
N GLU A 51 -14.56 -7.87 0.52
CA GLU A 51 -14.98 -8.63 -0.66
C GLU A 51 -16.34 -8.15 -1.22
N HIS A 52 -17.37 -8.14 -0.37
CA HIS A 52 -18.73 -7.70 -0.75
C HIS A 52 -18.84 -6.26 -1.29
N LEU A 53 -17.91 -5.37 -0.91
CA LEU A 53 -17.85 -4.02 -1.48
C LEU A 53 -17.16 -4.08 -2.84
N LEU A 54 -16.00 -4.73 -2.90
CA LEU A 54 -15.11 -4.70 -4.06
C LEU A 54 -15.63 -5.51 -5.26
N GLU A 55 -16.41 -6.58 -5.05
CA GLU A 55 -17.11 -7.32 -6.12
C GLU A 55 -18.01 -6.43 -6.99
N ASN A 56 -18.48 -5.30 -6.46
CA ASN A 56 -19.33 -4.36 -7.21
C ASN A 56 -18.51 -3.30 -7.98
N TYR A 57 -17.22 -3.17 -7.69
CA TYR A 57 -16.32 -2.19 -8.31
C TYR A 57 -15.37 -2.82 -9.35
N PHE A 58 -15.12 -4.13 -9.27
CA PHE A 58 -14.23 -4.89 -10.13
C PHE A 58 -14.94 -6.10 -10.73
#